data_AF-A0AAV0IVG3-F1
#
_entry.id   AF-A0AAV0IVG3-F1
#
_cell.length_a   1.000
_cell.length_b   1.000
_cell.length_c   1.000
_cell.angle_alpha   90.00
_cell.angle_beta   90.00
_cell.angle_gamma   90.00
#
_symmetry.space_group_name_H-M   'P 1'
#
loop_
_entity.id
_entity.type
_entity.pdbx_description
1 polymer ?
#
loop_
_entity_poly.entity_id
_entity_poly.type
_entity_poly.pdbx_seq_one_letter_code
_entity_poly.pdbx_strand_id
1 'polypeptide(L)'
;ASIKSPLTKFLPLGLGLLYLGKQESVEATAEVSKTFNEKIRKYCDMTLLSCAYAGTGNVLKVQNLLWNCAQHLEKGENYQGPAVLGIAMVSMAEELGLDMAIRTLEHLLQYGEQNIWWSVPLALALLCISNPKINVMDTLSRLSHDTDSEVASAAIISLGLIGAGTNNARIAGMLRNLSSYYYKDATLLFCVRIAQGLVHLGKGMLTLNPYHSDRFLLSPVALAGLVTFLHACLEMKAMVLGRYHIVLYFLVLAMQPRMLMTVDENLKPLSVPVRVGQAVDVVGQAGRPKTITGFQTHSTPVLLAAGDRAELAMEKYIPLSPILEGFVILKENPDYQEDS
;
A
#
# COMPACT_ATOMS: atom_id res chain seq x y z
N ALA A 1 2.33 33.37 7.43
CA ALA A 1 3.37 32.34 7.23
C ALA A 1 2.81 31.21 6.39
N SER A 2 3.02 31.25 5.07
CA SER A 2 2.64 30.17 4.16
C SER A 2 3.59 28.99 4.35
N ILE A 3 3.09 27.77 4.18
CA ILE A 3 3.88 26.54 4.02
C ILE A 3 4.68 26.64 2.71
N LYS A 4 5.72 27.48 2.68
CA LYS A 4 6.49 27.81 1.47
C LYS A 4 7.65 26.87 1.24
N SER A 5 8.17 26.26 2.31
CA SER A 5 9.19 25.23 2.22
C SER A 5 8.53 23.84 2.24
N PRO A 6 8.75 23.01 1.21
CA PRO A 6 8.30 21.62 1.16
C PRO A 6 8.65 20.81 2.42
N LEU A 7 9.78 21.11 3.05
CA LEU A 7 10.25 20.46 4.28
C LEU A 7 9.35 20.70 5.50
N THR A 8 8.63 21.82 5.54
CA THR A 8 7.76 22.14 6.69
C THR A 8 6.57 21.19 6.78
N LYS A 9 6.19 20.53 5.68
CA LYS A 9 5.14 19.49 5.66
C LYS A 9 5.58 18.17 6.30
N PHE A 10 6.89 17.91 6.38
CA PHE A 10 7.44 16.69 7.00
C PHE A 10 7.53 16.77 8.53
N LEU A 11 7.54 17.96 9.13
CA LEU A 11 7.51 18.13 10.58
C LEU A 11 6.21 17.60 11.21
N PRO A 12 5.01 17.97 10.71
CA PRO A 12 3.75 17.36 11.13
C PRO A 12 3.73 15.85 10.92
N LEU A 13 4.32 15.38 9.82
CA LEU A 13 4.38 13.96 9.51
C LEU A 13 5.25 13.21 10.52
N GLY A 14 6.41 13.74 10.88
CA GLY A 14 7.28 13.15 11.91
C GLY A 14 6.57 13.01 13.25
N LEU A 15 5.79 14.02 13.65
CA LEU A 15 4.92 13.94 14.83
C LEU A 15 3.84 12.85 14.66
N GLY A 16 3.18 12.79 13.51
CA GLY A 16 2.19 11.74 13.18
C GLY A 16 2.76 10.32 13.30
N LEU A 17 3.96 10.10 12.77
CA LEU A 17 4.63 8.80 12.78
C LEU A 17 5.03 8.34 14.18
N LEU A 18 5.36 9.25 15.11
CA LEU A 18 5.62 8.91 16.51
C LEU A 18 4.39 8.32 17.22
N TYR A 19 3.20 8.70 16.76
CA TYR A 19 1.92 8.25 17.31
C TYR A 19 1.19 7.26 16.41
N LEU A 20 1.89 6.64 15.45
CA LEU A 20 1.30 5.67 14.53
C LEU A 20 0.66 4.51 15.32
N GLY A 21 -0.65 4.30 15.12
CA GLY A 21 -1.42 3.23 15.75
C GLY A 21 -1.72 3.41 17.24
N LYS A 22 -1.43 4.58 17.84
CA LYS A 22 -1.63 4.81 19.29
C LYS A 22 -2.96 5.48 19.69
N GLN A 23 -3.99 5.41 18.83
CA GLN A 23 -5.39 5.81 19.11
C GLN A 23 -5.57 6.95 20.13
N GLU A 24 -5.95 6.64 21.37
CA GLU A 24 -6.32 7.59 22.43
C GLU A 24 -5.18 8.53 22.88
N SER A 25 -3.92 8.10 22.77
CA SER A 25 -2.77 8.92 23.18
C SER A 25 -2.54 10.16 22.30
N VAL A 26 -3.27 10.26 21.18
CA VAL A 26 -3.15 11.36 20.23
C VAL A 26 -4.04 12.53 20.60
N GLU A 27 -5.06 12.34 21.45
CA GLU A 27 -5.96 13.43 21.82
C GLU A 27 -5.23 14.53 22.61
N ALA A 28 -4.34 14.15 23.53
CA ALA A 28 -3.51 15.09 24.28
C ALA A 28 -2.56 15.90 23.36
N THR A 29 -1.97 15.26 22.35
CA THR A 29 -1.10 15.96 21.39
C THR A 29 -1.88 16.77 20.35
N ALA A 30 -3.11 16.35 20.01
CA ALA A 30 -4.04 17.13 19.20
C ALA A 30 -4.54 18.39 19.95
N GLU A 31 -4.51 18.41 21.28
CA GLU A 31 -4.75 19.63 22.05
C GLU A 31 -3.55 20.56 22.03
N VAL A 32 -2.34 20.02 22.12
CA VAL A 32 -1.10 20.81 22.02
C VAL A 32 -0.94 21.41 20.62
N SER A 33 -1.33 20.70 19.55
CA SER A 33 -1.28 21.23 18.18
C SER A 33 -2.20 22.43 17.94
N LYS A 34 -3.21 22.65 18.80
CA LYS A 34 -4.09 23.83 18.72
C LYS A 34 -3.36 25.15 18.97
N THR A 35 -2.17 25.11 19.57
CA THR A 35 -1.33 26.28 19.82
C THR A 35 -0.64 26.83 18.57
N PHE A 36 -0.62 26.07 17.46
CA PHE A 36 -0.01 26.51 16.19
C PHE A 36 -0.93 27.46 15.40
N ASN A 37 -0.33 28.19 14.44
CA ASN A 37 -1.05 29.01 13.46
C ASN A 37 -2.15 28.22 12.74
N GLU A 38 -3.29 28.84 12.51
CA GLU A 38 -4.54 28.22 12.05
C GLU A 38 -4.41 27.30 10.81
N LYS A 39 -3.60 27.69 9.82
CA LYS A 39 -3.37 26.91 8.59
C LYS A 39 -2.48 25.69 8.80
N ILE A 40 -1.48 25.80 9.68
CA ILE A 40 -0.56 24.70 10.01
C ILE A 40 -1.27 23.75 10.97
N ARG A 41 -2.06 24.27 11.90
CA ARG A 41 -2.90 23.51 12.83
C ARG A 41 -3.78 22.52 12.08
N LYS A 42 -4.61 22.97 11.13
CA LYS A 42 -5.48 22.06 10.36
C LYS A 42 -4.69 20.97 9.64
N TYR A 43 -3.54 21.30 9.04
CA TYR A 43 -2.70 20.29 8.38
C TYR A 43 -2.13 19.27 9.38
N CYS A 44 -1.58 19.74 10.50
CA CYS A 44 -1.06 18.89 11.57
C CYS A 44 -2.13 17.98 12.16
N ASP A 45 -3.29 18.53 12.48
CA ASP A 45 -4.40 17.79 13.09
C ASP A 45 -4.85 16.65 12.16
N MET A 46 -4.98 16.93 10.86
CA MET A 46 -5.37 15.90 9.89
C MET A 46 -4.27 14.84 9.72
N THR A 47 -2.99 15.22 9.68
CA THR A 47 -1.88 14.25 9.62
C THR A 47 -1.76 13.41 10.89
N LEU A 48 -1.98 14.01 12.07
CA LEU A 48 -1.93 13.31 13.37
C LEU A 48 -3.09 12.34 13.52
N LEU A 49 -4.32 12.80 13.29
CA LEU A 49 -5.51 11.95 13.35
C LEU A 49 -5.41 10.79 12.36
N SER A 50 -4.94 11.04 11.14
CA SER A 50 -4.83 10.00 10.13
C SER A 50 -3.77 8.94 10.46
N CYS A 51 -2.62 9.33 11.04
CA CYS A 51 -1.60 8.38 11.50
C CYS A 51 -2.02 7.62 12.78
N ALA A 52 -2.74 8.28 13.69
CA ALA A 52 -3.19 7.70 14.95
C ALA A 52 -4.16 6.52 14.76
N TYR A 53 -5.09 6.70 13.83
CA TYR A 53 -6.17 5.75 13.52
C TYR A 53 -5.85 4.87 12.29
N ALA A 54 -4.58 4.83 11.87
CA ALA A 54 -4.16 3.97 10.77
C ALA A 54 -4.45 2.50 11.09
N GLY A 55 -5.15 1.81 10.20
CA GLY A 55 -5.46 0.38 10.33
C GLY A 55 -6.50 0.01 11.39
N THR A 56 -7.28 0.96 11.94
CA THR A 56 -8.29 0.64 12.96
C THR A 56 -9.70 0.44 12.41
N GLY A 57 -9.98 0.82 11.16
CA GLY A 57 -11.32 0.67 10.55
C GLY A 57 -12.42 1.55 11.18
N ASN A 58 -12.07 2.59 11.94
CA ASN A 58 -13.07 3.38 12.66
C ASN A 58 -13.88 4.29 11.71
N VAL A 59 -15.14 3.91 11.47
CA VAL A 59 -16.06 4.59 10.54
C VAL A 59 -16.32 6.05 10.95
N LEU A 60 -16.42 6.36 12.24
CA LEU A 60 -16.66 7.74 12.71
C LEU A 60 -15.51 8.67 12.32
N LYS A 61 -14.27 8.18 12.39
CA LYS A 61 -13.09 8.95 11.99
C LYS A 61 -13.05 9.12 10.48
N VAL A 62 -13.39 8.08 9.70
CA VAL A 62 -13.53 8.19 8.24
C VAL A 62 -14.58 9.24 7.86
N GLN A 63 -15.74 9.26 8.52
CA GLN A 63 -16.79 10.25 8.30
C GLN A 63 -16.32 11.68 8.63
N ASN A 64 -15.61 11.86 9.74
CA ASN A 64 -15.04 13.16 10.11
C ASN A 64 -14.01 13.65 9.08
N LEU A 65 -13.16 12.74 8.58
CA LEU A 65 -12.19 13.05 7.51
C LEU A 65 -12.91 13.42 6.21
N LEU A 66 -13.95 12.68 5.82
CA LEU A 66 -14.78 12.97 4.65
C LEU A 66 -15.50 14.32 4.78
N TRP A 67 -16.03 14.64 5.95
CA TRP A 67 -16.67 15.94 6.21
C TRP A 67 -15.69 17.10 5.98
N ASN A 68 -14.46 16.97 6.49
CA ASN A 68 -13.42 17.98 6.29
C ASN A 68 -12.94 18.07 4.83
N CYS A 69 -13.01 16.97 4.07
CA CYS A 69 -12.77 16.97 2.62
C CYS A 69 -13.92 17.61 1.83
N ALA A 70 -15.16 17.51 2.30
CA ALA A 70 -16.34 18.05 1.64
C ALA A 70 -16.50 19.58 1.83
N GLN A 71 -15.82 20.17 2.81
CA GLN A 71 -15.79 21.62 2.96
C GLN A 71 -14.97 22.25 1.83
N HIS A 72 -15.62 23.12 1.06
CA HIS A 72 -14.98 23.94 0.03
C HIS A 72 -13.92 24.83 0.66
N LEU A 73 -12.70 24.80 0.10
CA LEU A 73 -11.58 25.56 0.64
C LEU A 73 -11.67 27.03 0.22
N GLU A 74 -11.39 27.93 1.15
CA GLU A 74 -10.87 29.24 0.78
C GLU A 74 -9.40 29.11 0.31
N LYS A 75 -9.07 29.78 -0.79
CA LYS A 75 -7.78 29.65 -1.50
C LYS A 75 -6.56 29.64 -0.55
N GLY A 76 -5.86 28.50 -0.49
CA GLY A 76 -4.54 28.37 0.16
C GLY A 76 -4.47 27.46 1.39
N GLU A 77 -5.49 26.65 1.65
CA GLU A 77 -5.46 25.62 2.70
C GLU A 77 -5.19 24.22 2.08
N ASN A 78 -4.04 23.61 2.40
CA ASN A 78 -3.59 22.34 1.81
C ASN A 78 -3.87 21.10 2.70
N TYR A 79 -4.86 21.17 3.61
CA TYR A 79 -5.15 20.08 4.55
C TYR A 79 -5.97 18.94 3.94
N GLN A 80 -6.62 19.15 2.79
CA GLN A 80 -7.41 18.12 2.11
C GLN A 80 -6.56 16.95 1.63
N GLY A 81 -5.31 17.18 1.19
CA GLY A 81 -4.45 16.10 0.70
C GLY A 81 -4.15 15.03 1.77
N PRO A 82 -3.63 15.40 2.95
CA PRO A 82 -3.48 14.47 4.06
C PRO A 82 -4.79 13.85 4.55
N ALA A 83 -5.91 14.58 4.46
CA ALA A 83 -7.21 14.05 4.84
C ALA A 83 -7.65 12.88 3.94
N VAL A 84 -7.46 13.02 2.62
CA VAL A 84 -7.75 11.97 1.63
C VAL A 84 -6.82 10.77 1.80
N LEU A 85 -5.52 10.99 2.03
CA LEU A 85 -4.59 9.92 2.40
C LEU A 85 -4.99 9.25 3.73
N GLY A 86 -5.53 10.02 4.67
CA GLY A 86 -6.02 9.49 5.94
C GLY A 86 -7.23 8.59 5.83
N ILE A 87 -8.17 8.89 4.93
CA ILE A 87 -9.29 7.99 4.62
C ILE A 87 -8.73 6.63 4.18
N ALA A 88 -7.72 6.63 3.32
CA ALA A 88 -7.07 5.39 2.90
C ALA A 88 -6.38 4.69 4.09
N MET A 89 -5.56 5.39 4.88
CA MET A 89 -4.85 4.78 6.03
C MET A 89 -5.78 4.13 7.06
N VAL A 90 -6.94 4.73 7.35
CA VAL A 90 -7.89 4.17 8.33
C VAL A 90 -8.60 2.94 7.78
N SER A 91 -8.90 2.91 6.47
CA SER A 91 -9.67 1.85 5.81
C SER A 91 -8.85 0.66 5.30
N MET A 92 -7.52 0.69 5.45
CA MET A 92 -6.62 -0.37 4.97
C MET A 92 -6.78 -1.73 5.65
N ALA A 93 -7.38 -1.79 6.85
CA ALA A 93 -7.38 -3.00 7.67
C ALA A 93 -8.32 -4.11 7.18
N GLU A 94 -9.46 -3.74 6.59
CA GLU A 94 -10.52 -4.69 6.25
C GLU A 94 -10.81 -4.67 4.76
N GLU A 95 -11.06 -5.84 4.16
CA GLU A 95 -11.35 -5.94 2.72
C GLU A 95 -12.64 -5.19 2.32
N LEU A 96 -13.68 -5.29 3.17
CA LEU A 96 -14.93 -4.55 2.97
C LEU A 96 -14.68 -3.03 3.06
N GLY A 97 -13.86 -2.61 4.02
CA GLY A 97 -13.44 -1.23 4.19
C GLY A 97 -12.69 -0.69 2.97
N LEU A 98 -11.79 -1.50 2.38
CA LEU A 98 -11.07 -1.15 1.15
C LEU A 98 -12.04 -0.89 -0.02
N ASP A 99 -13.01 -1.78 -0.26
CA ASP A 99 -13.95 -1.63 -1.36
C ASP A 99 -14.94 -0.47 -1.16
N MET A 100 -15.29 -0.16 0.09
CA MET A 100 -16.05 1.05 0.41
C MET A 100 -15.19 2.31 0.17
N ALA A 101 -13.93 2.31 0.59
CA ALA A 101 -13.02 3.43 0.42
C ALA A 101 -12.70 3.74 -1.05
N ILE A 102 -12.57 2.72 -1.90
CA ILE A 102 -12.39 2.91 -3.35
C ILE A 102 -13.59 3.66 -3.94
N ARG A 103 -14.82 3.26 -3.59
CA ARG A 103 -16.05 3.92 -4.08
C ARG A 103 -16.16 5.37 -3.58
N THR A 104 -15.82 5.62 -2.32
CA THR A 104 -15.87 6.99 -1.78
C THR A 104 -14.80 7.89 -2.40
N LEU A 105 -13.61 7.36 -2.70
CA LEU A 105 -12.56 8.07 -3.42
C LEU A 105 -12.96 8.35 -4.89
N GLU A 106 -13.64 7.42 -5.56
CA GLU A 106 -14.18 7.66 -6.90
C GLU A 106 -15.25 8.77 -6.90
N HIS A 107 -16.10 8.83 -5.88
CA HIS A 107 -17.05 9.93 -5.73
C HIS A 107 -16.33 11.26 -5.45
N LEU A 108 -15.28 11.26 -4.63
CA LEU A 108 -14.42 12.44 -4.43
C LEU A 108 -13.73 12.90 -5.71
N LEU A 109 -13.43 11.99 -6.64
CA LEU A 109 -12.88 12.34 -7.94
C LEU A 109 -13.89 13.10 -8.81
N GLN A 110 -15.18 12.77 -8.72
CA GLN A 110 -16.22 13.43 -9.52
C GLN A 110 -16.57 14.83 -9.01
N TYR A 111 -16.58 15.04 -7.69
CA TYR A 111 -17.06 16.28 -7.07
C TYR A 111 -15.96 17.12 -6.39
N GLY A 112 -14.73 16.61 -6.33
CA GLY A 112 -13.62 17.23 -5.61
C GLY A 112 -12.98 18.41 -6.34
N GLU A 113 -12.32 19.25 -5.55
CA GLU A 113 -11.47 20.34 -6.04
C GLU A 113 -10.11 19.80 -6.54
N GLN A 114 -9.34 20.62 -7.25
CA GLN A 114 -8.06 20.21 -7.87
C GLN A 114 -7.04 19.62 -6.88
N ASN A 115 -7.03 20.11 -5.63
CA ASN A 115 -6.18 19.56 -4.56
C ASN A 115 -6.55 18.11 -4.19
N ILE A 116 -7.84 17.78 -4.24
CA ILE A 116 -8.36 16.43 -3.99
C ILE A 116 -7.97 15.52 -5.16
N TRP A 117 -8.07 15.99 -6.40
CA TRP A 117 -7.67 15.22 -7.59
C TRP A 117 -6.21 14.77 -7.58
N TRP A 118 -5.29 15.55 -7.02
CA TRP A 118 -3.88 15.12 -6.87
C TRP A 118 -3.71 14.02 -5.83
N SER A 119 -4.55 14.03 -4.79
CA SER A 119 -4.40 13.18 -3.61
C SER A 119 -5.13 11.84 -3.74
N VAL A 120 -6.21 11.80 -4.53
CA VAL A 120 -7.03 10.60 -4.76
C VAL A 120 -6.25 9.44 -5.40
N PRO A 121 -5.45 9.62 -6.49
CA PRO A 121 -4.65 8.55 -7.05
C PRO A 121 -3.70 7.91 -6.04
N LEU A 122 -3.05 8.74 -5.22
CA LEU A 122 -2.11 8.31 -4.19
C LEU A 122 -2.81 7.54 -3.07
N ALA A 123 -4.03 7.95 -2.69
CA ALA A 123 -4.86 7.22 -1.74
C ALA A 123 -5.33 5.87 -2.29
N LEU A 124 -5.73 5.81 -3.58
CA LEU A 124 -6.06 4.55 -4.25
C LEU A 124 -4.86 3.60 -4.31
N ALA A 125 -3.65 4.14 -4.54
CA ALA A 125 -2.42 3.35 -4.51
C ALA A 125 -2.16 2.76 -3.12
N LEU A 126 -2.36 3.54 -2.07
CA LEU A 126 -2.16 3.11 -0.69
C LEU A 126 -3.11 1.97 -0.28
N LEU A 127 -4.35 1.99 -0.77
CA LEU A 127 -5.33 0.92 -0.52
C LEU A 127 -4.97 -0.39 -1.24
N CYS A 128 -4.33 -0.31 -2.41
CA CYS A 128 -4.09 -1.44 -3.30
C CYS A 128 -2.59 -1.73 -3.55
N ILE A 129 -1.73 -1.55 -2.55
CA ILE A 129 -0.28 -1.74 -2.70
C ILE A 129 0.04 -3.21 -3.03
N SER A 130 0.80 -3.44 -4.10
CA SER A 130 1.16 -4.78 -4.59
C SER A 130 -0.03 -5.72 -4.84
N ASN A 131 -1.27 -5.20 -4.87
CA ASN A 131 -2.50 -5.91 -5.20
C ASN A 131 -3.19 -5.23 -6.39
N PRO A 132 -2.91 -5.69 -7.62
CA PRO A 132 -3.43 -5.06 -8.82
C PRO A 132 -4.91 -5.42 -9.06
N LYS A 133 -5.82 -4.68 -8.40
CA LYS A 133 -7.26 -4.70 -8.73
C LYS A 133 -7.50 -4.01 -10.08
N ILE A 134 -8.24 -4.68 -10.96
CA ILE A 134 -8.50 -4.19 -12.33
C ILE A 134 -9.25 -2.84 -12.30
N ASN A 135 -10.25 -2.69 -11.43
CA ASN A 135 -11.05 -1.47 -11.30
C ASN A 135 -10.17 -0.23 -11.05
N VAL A 136 -9.22 -0.34 -10.11
CA VAL A 136 -8.32 0.76 -9.73
C VAL A 136 -7.30 1.04 -10.84
N MET A 137 -6.84 0.00 -11.55
CA MET A 137 -5.95 0.18 -12.68
C MET A 137 -6.63 0.94 -13.83
N ASP A 138 -7.91 0.65 -14.11
CA ASP A 138 -8.66 1.33 -15.17
C ASP A 138 -9.01 2.79 -14.81
N THR A 139 -9.26 3.09 -13.53
CA THR A 139 -9.44 4.49 -13.08
C THR A 139 -8.13 5.27 -13.18
N LEU A 140 -7.02 4.72 -12.72
CA LEU A 140 -5.71 5.38 -12.81
C LEU A 140 -5.20 5.50 -14.25
N SER A 141 -5.53 4.55 -15.12
CA SER A 141 -5.23 4.62 -16.56
C SER A 141 -5.85 5.87 -17.19
N ARG A 142 -7.13 6.15 -16.89
CA ARG A 142 -7.81 7.35 -17.38
C ARG A 142 -7.14 8.63 -16.86
N LEU A 143 -6.81 8.68 -15.57
CA LEU A 143 -6.15 9.83 -14.93
C LEU A 143 -4.71 10.05 -15.42
N SER A 144 -4.04 9.03 -15.93
CA SER A 144 -2.67 9.15 -16.45
C SER A 144 -2.57 9.96 -17.75
N HIS A 145 -3.69 10.15 -18.45
CA HIS A 145 -3.78 10.94 -19.68
C HIS A 145 -4.41 12.34 -19.47
N ASP A 146 -4.60 12.76 -18.21
CA ASP A 146 -5.14 14.08 -17.92
C ASP A 146 -4.22 15.22 -18.39
N THR A 147 -4.84 16.36 -18.68
CA THR A 147 -4.13 17.59 -19.10
C THR A 147 -3.27 18.18 -17.99
N ASP A 148 -3.68 17.98 -16.73
CA ASP A 148 -2.95 18.43 -15.56
C ASP A 148 -1.74 17.53 -15.28
N SER A 149 -0.55 18.08 -15.52
CA SER A 149 0.73 17.41 -15.27
C SER A 149 0.87 16.84 -13.85
N GLU A 150 0.27 17.47 -12.84
CA GLU A 150 0.36 17.02 -11.44
C GLU A 150 -0.51 15.78 -11.19
N VAL A 151 -1.76 15.77 -11.66
CA VAL A 151 -2.66 14.60 -11.60
C VAL A 151 -2.04 13.43 -12.37
N ALA A 152 -1.59 13.67 -13.60
CA ALA A 152 -0.98 12.65 -14.45
C ALA A 152 0.25 12.03 -13.77
N SER A 153 1.11 12.85 -13.15
CA SER A 153 2.29 12.37 -12.44
C SER A 153 1.95 11.52 -11.22
N ALA A 154 0.93 11.92 -10.44
CA ALA A 154 0.45 11.17 -9.30
C ALA A 154 -0.17 9.82 -9.72
N ALA A 155 -0.95 9.82 -10.80
CA ALA A 155 -1.55 8.61 -11.37
C ALA A 155 -0.49 7.61 -11.88
N ILE A 156 0.55 8.10 -12.56
CA ILE A 156 1.66 7.26 -13.06
C ILE A 156 2.41 6.59 -11.90
N ILE A 157 2.75 7.33 -10.84
CA ILE A 157 3.41 6.74 -9.67
C ILE A 157 2.47 5.74 -8.97
N SER A 158 1.19 6.08 -8.85
CA SER A 158 0.16 5.21 -8.26
C SER A 158 0.04 3.88 -9.00
N LEU A 159 0.09 3.90 -10.33
CA LEU A 159 0.13 2.69 -11.16
C LEU A 159 1.38 1.83 -10.87
N GLY A 160 2.53 2.47 -10.68
CA GLY A 160 3.77 1.79 -10.28
C GLY A 160 3.68 1.13 -8.90
N LEU A 161 3.07 1.80 -7.93
CA LEU A 161 2.89 1.30 -6.56
C LEU A 161 1.92 0.10 -6.48
N ILE A 162 0.80 0.16 -7.21
CA ILE A 162 -0.17 -0.95 -7.25
C ILE A 162 0.45 -2.19 -7.91
N GLY A 163 1.21 -1.98 -8.98
CA GLY A 163 1.91 -3.05 -9.68
C GLY A 163 3.21 -3.51 -9.00
N ALA A 164 3.61 -2.90 -7.88
CA ALA A 164 4.94 -3.08 -7.32
C ALA A 164 5.23 -4.54 -6.99
N GLY A 165 6.27 -5.10 -7.62
CA GLY A 165 6.70 -6.47 -7.38
C GLY A 165 5.81 -7.57 -7.96
N THR A 166 4.75 -7.24 -8.68
CA THR A 166 3.80 -8.23 -9.23
C THR A 166 4.16 -8.66 -10.65
N ASN A 167 5.02 -7.89 -11.34
CA ASN A 167 5.36 -8.09 -12.75
C ASN A 167 4.12 -8.24 -13.66
N ASN A 168 3.04 -7.51 -13.36
CA ASN A 168 1.80 -7.60 -14.13
C ASN A 168 2.00 -7.05 -15.55
N ALA A 169 1.81 -7.91 -16.56
CA ALA A 169 2.00 -7.59 -17.97
C ALA A 169 1.13 -6.41 -18.43
N ARG A 170 -0.09 -6.26 -17.88
CA ARG A 170 -1.02 -5.19 -18.29
C ARG A 170 -0.54 -3.82 -17.86
N ILE A 171 -0.08 -3.68 -16.61
CA ILE A 171 0.48 -2.43 -16.08
C ILE A 171 1.80 -2.11 -16.80
N ALA A 172 2.66 -3.11 -17.03
CA ALA A 172 3.90 -2.94 -17.77
C ALA A 172 3.67 -2.45 -19.21
N GLY A 173 2.68 -3.03 -19.90
CA GLY A 173 2.29 -2.59 -21.24
C GLY A 173 1.77 -1.15 -21.26
N MET A 174 0.92 -0.79 -20.29
CA MET A 174 0.39 0.56 -20.17
C MET A 174 1.49 1.61 -19.89
N LEU A 175 2.40 1.32 -18.96
CA LEU A 175 3.54 2.20 -18.67
C LEU A 175 4.49 2.34 -19.87
N ARG A 176 4.62 1.32 -20.71
CA ARG A 176 5.39 1.40 -21.95
C ARG A 176 4.73 2.33 -22.97
N ASN A 177 3.40 2.28 -23.10
CA ASN A 177 2.65 3.20 -23.96
C ASN A 177 2.76 4.65 -23.47
N LEU A 178 2.65 4.86 -22.15
CA LEU A 178 2.82 6.18 -21.52
C LEU A 178 4.23 6.73 -21.72
N SER A 179 5.26 5.88 -21.69
CA SER A 179 6.64 6.29 -21.98
C SER A 179 6.81 6.80 -23.41
N SER A 180 6.12 6.21 -24.39
CA SER A 180 6.15 6.68 -25.78
C SER A 180 5.37 7.99 -25.95
N TYR A 181 4.25 8.14 -25.22
CA TYR A 181 3.42 9.34 -25.25
C TYR A 181 4.13 10.56 -24.65
N TYR A 182 4.72 10.42 -23.45
CA TYR A 182 5.42 11.50 -22.73
C TYR A 182 6.91 11.62 -23.09
N TYR A 183 7.34 11.16 -24.27
CA TYR A 183 8.76 11.23 -24.66
C TYR A 183 9.34 12.65 -24.63
N LYS A 184 8.51 13.67 -24.89
CA LYS A 184 8.93 15.08 -24.92
C LYS A 184 9.08 15.70 -23.53
N ASP A 185 8.31 15.25 -22.55
CA ASP A 185 8.27 15.84 -21.20
C ASP A 185 9.17 15.07 -20.24
N ALA A 186 10.36 15.62 -19.97
CA ALA A 186 11.38 14.97 -19.15
C ALA A 186 10.90 14.64 -17.72
N THR A 187 10.03 15.47 -17.13
CA THR A 187 9.50 15.28 -15.78
C THR A 187 8.54 14.10 -15.69
N LEU A 188 7.57 14.02 -16.59
CA LEU A 188 6.61 12.91 -16.64
C LEU A 188 7.30 11.61 -17.06
N LEU A 189 8.25 11.69 -18.00
CA LEU A 189 9.06 10.53 -18.39
C LEU A 189 9.86 9.97 -17.21
N PHE A 190 10.40 10.82 -16.34
CA PHE A 190 11.07 10.38 -15.12
C PHE A 190 10.12 9.63 -14.17
N CYS A 191 8.90 10.12 -13.98
CA CYS A 191 7.87 9.43 -13.19
C CYS A 191 7.49 8.07 -13.79
N VAL A 192 7.35 7.98 -15.11
CA VAL A 192 7.06 6.71 -15.81
C VAL A 192 8.19 5.70 -15.59
N ARG A 193 9.46 6.13 -15.63
CA ARG A 193 10.61 5.25 -15.37
C ARG A 193 10.64 4.75 -13.94
N ILE A 194 10.32 5.60 -12.95
CA ILE A 194 10.18 5.17 -11.55
C ILE A 194 9.09 4.10 -11.46
N ALA A 195 7.92 4.36 -12.04
CA ALA A 195 6.80 3.41 -12.03
C ALA A 195 7.17 2.06 -12.68
N GLN A 196 7.87 2.07 -13.82
CA GLN A 196 8.39 0.86 -14.47
C GLN A 196 9.37 0.10 -13.57
N GLY A 197 10.26 0.81 -12.87
CA GLY A 197 11.17 0.23 -11.90
C GLY A 197 10.45 -0.43 -10.73
N LEU A 198 9.37 0.17 -10.23
CA LEU A 198 8.54 -0.38 -9.15
C LEU A 198 7.82 -1.67 -9.58
N VAL A 199 7.28 -1.73 -10.80
CA VAL A 199 6.59 -2.94 -11.30
C VAL A 199 7.53 -4.16 -11.35
N HIS A 200 8.79 -3.94 -11.75
CA HIS A 200 9.82 -4.98 -11.85
C HIS A 200 10.73 -5.07 -10.61
N LEU A 201 10.29 -4.54 -9.47
CA LEU A 201 11.05 -4.49 -8.23
C LEU A 201 11.50 -5.90 -7.80
N GLY A 202 12.81 -6.08 -7.62
CA GLY A 202 13.40 -7.40 -7.36
C GLY A 202 13.15 -8.45 -8.45
N LYS A 203 12.92 -8.05 -9.72
CA LYS A 203 12.42 -8.91 -10.81
C LYS A 203 11.06 -9.56 -10.54
N GLY A 204 10.27 -8.98 -9.62
CA GLY A 204 9.00 -9.53 -9.14
C GLY A 204 9.11 -10.31 -7.83
N MET A 205 10.30 -10.43 -7.24
CA MET A 205 10.51 -11.21 -6.02
C MET A 205 10.21 -10.43 -4.73
N LEU A 206 10.06 -9.12 -4.82
CA LEU A 206 9.92 -8.23 -3.66
C LEU A 206 8.56 -7.54 -3.70
N THR A 207 7.88 -7.38 -2.57
CA THR A 207 6.61 -6.67 -2.40
C THR A 207 6.79 -5.41 -1.56
N LEU A 208 5.82 -4.49 -1.65
CA LEU A 208 5.73 -3.28 -0.83
C LEU A 208 4.55 -3.30 0.16
N ASN A 209 3.80 -4.41 0.25
CA ASN A 209 2.63 -4.48 1.10
C ASN A 209 3.04 -4.38 2.59
N PRO A 210 2.49 -3.42 3.39
CA PRO A 210 2.84 -3.27 4.80
C PRO A 210 2.23 -4.33 5.72
N TYR A 211 1.30 -5.13 5.17
CA TYR A 211 0.63 -6.21 5.88
C TYR A 211 1.37 -7.54 5.74
N HIS A 212 1.45 -8.27 6.85
CA HIS A 212 2.05 -9.59 6.97
C HIS A 212 1.02 -10.61 7.47
N SER A 213 1.22 -11.89 7.12
CA SER A 213 0.41 -13.02 7.57
C SER A 213 -1.06 -12.84 7.20
N ASP A 214 -1.40 -12.88 5.91
CA ASP A 214 -2.80 -12.79 5.45
C ASP A 214 -3.55 -11.54 5.96
N ARG A 215 -2.86 -10.40 5.98
CA ARG A 215 -3.35 -9.10 6.50
C ARG A 215 -3.66 -9.04 8.00
N PHE A 216 -3.20 -10.01 8.78
CA PHE A 216 -3.40 -10.01 10.23
C PHE A 216 -2.49 -9.01 10.95
N LEU A 217 -1.23 -8.88 10.54
CA LEU A 217 -0.25 -8.02 11.19
C LEU A 217 0.09 -6.82 10.31
N LEU A 218 -0.08 -5.61 10.84
CA LEU A 218 0.38 -4.37 10.22
C LEU A 218 1.79 -4.03 10.72
N SER A 219 2.77 -3.94 9.82
CA SER A 219 4.10 -3.42 10.16
C SER A 219 4.08 -1.88 10.21
N PRO A 220 4.29 -1.26 11.39
CA PRO A 220 4.28 0.20 11.50
C PRO A 220 5.44 0.85 10.73
N VAL A 221 6.58 0.14 10.61
CA VAL A 221 7.77 0.64 9.92
C VAL A 221 7.57 0.69 8.41
N ALA A 222 6.99 -0.38 7.83
CA ALA A 222 6.68 -0.43 6.41
C ALA A 222 5.64 0.64 6.04
N LEU A 223 4.60 0.79 6.85
CA LEU A 223 3.60 1.83 6.65
C LEU A 223 4.20 3.24 6.77
N ALA A 224 5.09 3.49 7.72
CA ALA A 224 5.79 4.78 7.85
C ALA A 224 6.60 5.13 6.60
N GLY A 225 7.33 4.16 6.02
CA GLY A 225 8.08 4.34 4.77
C GLY A 225 7.18 4.68 3.57
N LEU A 226 6.03 4.04 3.47
CA LEU A 226 5.05 4.31 2.41
C LEU A 226 4.38 5.68 2.59
N VAL A 227 3.95 6.00 3.81
CA VAL A 227 3.24 7.26 4.11
C VAL A 227 4.17 8.46 3.92
N THR A 228 5.45 8.34 4.28
CA THR A 228 6.47 9.37 4.00
C THR A 228 6.69 9.58 2.51
N PHE A 229 6.75 8.51 1.73
CA PHE A 229 6.82 8.60 0.28
C PHE A 229 5.56 9.27 -0.32
N LEU A 230 4.36 8.87 0.11
CA LEU A 230 3.11 9.44 -0.40
C LEU A 230 2.93 10.92 -0.06
N HIS A 231 3.32 11.34 1.15
CA HIS A 231 3.32 12.77 1.51
C HIS A 231 4.32 13.58 0.68
N ALA A 232 5.45 12.99 0.27
CA ALA A 232 6.36 13.61 -0.67
C ALA A 232 5.76 13.74 -2.08
N CYS A 233 4.96 12.75 -2.49
CA CYS A 233 4.25 12.76 -3.76
C CYS A 233 3.12 13.81 -3.82
N LEU A 234 2.65 14.35 -2.70
CA LEU A 234 1.73 15.50 -2.71
C LEU A 234 2.41 16.77 -3.27
N GLU A 235 3.74 16.86 -3.26
CA GLU A 235 4.51 17.94 -3.88
C GLU A 235 5.57 17.39 -4.85
N MET A 236 5.12 16.58 -5.82
CA MET A 236 5.95 15.91 -6.82
C MET A 236 6.98 16.83 -7.50
N LYS A 237 6.57 18.02 -7.94
CA LYS A 237 7.45 18.97 -8.64
C LYS A 237 8.61 19.48 -7.78
N ALA A 238 8.37 19.71 -6.49
CA ALA A 238 9.35 20.32 -5.59
C ALA A 238 10.28 19.29 -4.94
N MET A 239 9.75 18.11 -4.59
CA MET A 239 10.51 17.08 -3.87
C MET A 239 11.11 16.04 -4.82
N VAL A 240 10.26 15.18 -5.40
CA VAL A 240 10.70 13.99 -6.16
C VAL A 240 11.41 14.38 -7.45
N LEU A 241 10.86 15.35 -8.18
CA LEU A 241 11.43 15.86 -9.44
C LEU A 241 12.48 16.97 -9.23
N GLY A 242 12.55 17.53 -8.02
CA GLY A 242 13.39 18.66 -7.67
C GLY A 242 14.69 18.24 -7.01
N ARG A 243 14.88 18.64 -5.74
CA ARG A 243 16.17 18.50 -5.03
C ARG A 243 16.32 17.22 -4.23
N TYR A 244 15.24 16.50 -3.95
CA TYR A 244 15.22 15.45 -2.94
C TYR A 244 14.85 14.08 -3.52
N HIS A 245 15.63 13.60 -4.50
CA HIS A 245 15.46 12.25 -5.06
C HIS A 245 15.65 11.15 -4.01
N ILE A 246 16.38 11.43 -2.92
CA ILE A 246 16.66 10.49 -1.82
C ILE A 246 15.38 10.00 -1.14
N VAL A 247 14.28 10.75 -1.23
CA VAL A 247 12.99 10.38 -0.63
C VAL A 247 12.45 9.05 -1.19
N LEU A 248 12.86 8.65 -2.40
CA LEU A 248 12.55 7.32 -2.96
C LEU A 248 13.12 6.17 -2.12
N TYR A 249 14.22 6.38 -1.39
CA TYR A 249 14.81 5.33 -0.55
C TYR A 249 13.97 5.00 0.68
N PHE A 250 13.01 5.84 1.09
CA PHE A 250 12.09 5.47 2.18
C PHE A 250 11.21 4.27 1.83
N LEU A 251 11.03 3.97 0.53
CA LEU A 251 10.35 2.75 0.09
C LEU A 251 11.08 1.47 0.49
N VAL A 252 12.40 1.53 0.73
CA VAL A 252 13.19 0.35 1.15
C VAL A 252 12.69 -0.22 2.48
N LEU A 253 12.13 0.63 3.36
CA LEU A 253 11.54 0.19 4.63
C LEU A 253 10.33 -0.75 4.46
N ALA A 254 9.66 -0.67 3.30
CA ALA A 254 8.52 -1.51 2.96
C ALA A 254 8.88 -2.68 2.04
N MET A 255 10.12 -2.77 1.54
CA MET A 255 10.54 -3.85 0.63
C MET A 255 10.73 -5.16 1.38
N GLN A 256 9.96 -6.18 1.02
CA GLN A 256 10.04 -7.52 1.61
C GLN A 256 10.03 -8.61 0.53
N PRO A 257 10.71 -9.76 0.75
CA PRO A 257 10.67 -10.87 -0.19
C PRO A 257 9.31 -11.58 -0.16
N ARG A 258 8.79 -11.87 -1.34
CA ARG A 258 7.48 -12.52 -1.57
C ARG A 258 7.57 -14.05 -1.64
N MET A 259 8.78 -14.58 -1.74
CA MET A 259 9.02 -15.99 -2.02
C MET A 259 8.77 -16.84 -0.77
N LEU A 260 8.02 -17.93 -0.94
CA LEU A 260 7.87 -18.97 0.06
C LEU A 260 9.11 -19.87 0.03
N MET A 261 9.86 -19.86 1.12
CA MET A 261 11.05 -20.65 1.36
C MET A 261 10.82 -21.56 2.56
N THR A 262 11.00 -22.85 2.36
CA THR A 262 10.95 -23.83 3.43
C THR A 262 12.35 -24.18 3.92
N VAL A 263 12.51 -24.19 5.23
CA VAL A 263 13.78 -24.41 5.92
C VAL A 263 13.58 -25.49 6.98
N ASP A 264 14.56 -26.36 7.15
CA ASP A 264 14.59 -27.39 8.19
C ASP A 264 14.92 -26.80 9.59
N GLU A 265 14.75 -27.57 10.66
CA GLU A 265 15.12 -27.18 12.04
C GLU A 265 16.60 -26.78 12.16
N ASN A 266 17.46 -27.32 11.29
CA ASN A 266 18.89 -27.01 11.21
C ASN A 266 19.21 -25.79 10.32
N LEU A 267 18.21 -24.99 9.96
CA LEU A 267 18.32 -23.81 9.10
C LEU A 267 18.84 -24.11 7.67
N LYS A 268 18.72 -25.36 7.20
CA LYS A 268 19.08 -25.75 5.83
C LYS A 268 17.86 -25.62 4.91
N PRO A 269 18.04 -25.10 3.67
CA PRO A 269 16.94 -25.00 2.73
C PRO A 269 16.46 -26.39 2.34
N LEU A 270 15.16 -26.64 2.49
CA LEU A 270 14.52 -27.91 2.15
C LEU A 270 13.50 -27.66 1.05
N SER A 271 13.57 -28.40 -0.05
CA SER A 271 12.57 -28.30 -1.12
C SER A 271 11.43 -29.28 -0.85
N VAL A 272 10.27 -28.74 -0.52
CA VAL A 272 9.02 -29.48 -0.28
C VAL A 272 7.98 -29.06 -1.33
N PRO A 273 7.19 -30.01 -1.86
CA PRO A 273 6.10 -29.68 -2.77
C PRO A 273 4.96 -28.98 -2.02
N VAL A 274 4.53 -27.85 -2.57
CA VAL A 274 3.48 -26.97 -2.07
C VAL A 274 2.42 -26.80 -3.16
N ARG A 275 1.15 -26.79 -2.77
CA ARG A 275 0.03 -26.40 -3.63
C ARG A 275 -0.25 -24.93 -3.42
N VAL A 276 -0.37 -24.19 -4.50
CA VAL A 276 -0.69 -22.75 -4.48
C VAL A 276 -2.05 -22.55 -5.15
N GLY A 277 -2.89 -21.72 -4.56
CA GLY A 277 -4.22 -21.39 -5.08
C GLY A 277 -4.77 -20.13 -4.43
N GLN A 278 -5.86 -19.57 -4.96
CA GLN A 278 -6.50 -18.42 -4.33
C GLN A 278 -7.11 -18.84 -2.99
N ALA A 279 -7.05 -17.94 -2.01
CA ALA A 279 -7.68 -18.14 -0.73
C ALA A 279 -9.20 -18.32 -0.87
N VAL A 280 -9.75 -19.35 -0.21
CA VAL A 280 -11.20 -19.58 -0.08
C VAL A 280 -11.57 -19.52 1.39
N ASP A 281 -12.64 -18.79 1.70
CA ASP A 281 -13.25 -18.82 3.02
C ASP A 281 -13.94 -20.17 3.25
N VAL A 282 -13.36 -20.94 4.17
CA VAL A 282 -13.84 -22.27 4.56
C VAL A 282 -14.95 -22.25 5.61
N VAL A 283 -15.35 -21.06 6.07
CA VAL A 283 -16.39 -20.88 7.08
C VAL A 283 -17.74 -21.33 6.53
N GLY A 284 -18.36 -22.35 7.15
CA GLY A 284 -19.68 -22.87 6.78
C GLY A 284 -19.67 -24.06 5.82
N GLN A 285 -18.50 -24.57 5.43
CA GLN A 285 -18.40 -25.80 4.62
C GLN A 285 -18.36 -27.05 5.51
N ALA A 286 -19.18 -28.05 5.21
CA ALA A 286 -19.20 -29.31 5.94
C ALA A 286 -18.05 -30.23 5.48
N GLY A 287 -17.31 -30.81 6.44
CA GLY A 287 -16.21 -31.76 6.19
C GLY A 287 -14.84 -31.24 6.61
N ARG A 288 -13.78 -31.67 5.88
CA ARG A 288 -12.42 -31.09 5.95
C ARG A 288 -12.22 -30.18 4.74
N PRO A 289 -12.76 -28.95 4.75
CA PRO A 289 -12.64 -28.04 3.61
C PRO A 289 -11.19 -27.58 3.42
N LYS A 290 -10.75 -27.47 2.17
CA LYS A 290 -9.43 -26.93 1.82
C LYS A 290 -9.48 -25.41 1.73
N THR A 291 -8.40 -24.74 2.12
CA THR A 291 -8.35 -23.27 2.16
C THR A 291 -7.94 -22.64 0.83
N ILE A 292 -7.58 -23.45 -0.17
CA ILE A 292 -7.07 -23.00 -1.47
C ILE A 292 -7.87 -23.49 -2.68
N THR A 293 -7.95 -22.67 -3.73
CA THR A 293 -8.37 -23.08 -5.07
C THR A 293 -7.17 -23.56 -5.90
N GLY A 294 -6.83 -24.86 -5.85
CA GLY A 294 -5.75 -25.36 -6.70
C GLY A 294 -5.29 -26.78 -6.40
N PHE A 295 -4.95 -27.51 -7.47
CA PHE A 295 -4.37 -28.86 -7.39
C PHE A 295 -2.93 -28.93 -7.92
N GLN A 296 -2.43 -27.86 -8.56
CA GLN A 296 -1.07 -27.84 -9.09
C GLN A 296 -0.07 -27.80 -7.93
N THR A 297 0.94 -28.67 -8.02
CA THR A 297 2.02 -28.77 -7.04
C THR A 297 3.27 -28.13 -7.62
N HIS A 298 3.90 -27.28 -6.83
CA HIS A 298 5.16 -26.61 -7.13
C HIS A 298 6.17 -26.96 -6.04
N SER A 299 7.44 -27.12 -6.40
CA SER A 299 8.51 -27.30 -5.41
C SER A 299 9.00 -25.94 -4.93
N THR A 300 9.15 -25.78 -3.62
CA THR A 300 9.77 -24.58 -3.01
C THR A 300 11.22 -24.41 -3.48
N PRO A 301 11.68 -23.17 -3.78
CA PRO A 301 11.00 -21.88 -3.59
C PRO A 301 9.86 -21.59 -4.57
N VAL A 302 8.75 -21.04 -4.08
CA VAL A 302 7.63 -20.61 -4.94
C VAL A 302 7.30 -19.14 -4.70
N LEU A 303 7.01 -18.40 -5.77
CA LEU A 303 6.51 -17.03 -5.67
C LEU A 303 4.98 -17.08 -5.57
N LEU A 304 4.43 -16.59 -4.46
CA LEU A 304 2.98 -16.53 -4.24
C LEU A 304 2.41 -15.27 -4.91
N ALA A 305 1.29 -15.32 -5.65
CA ALA A 305 0.64 -14.11 -6.13
C ALA A 305 -0.18 -13.43 -5.00
N ALA A 306 -0.92 -12.35 -5.32
CA ALA A 306 -1.56 -11.52 -4.29
C ALA A 306 -2.92 -12.14 -4.00
N GLY A 307 -3.15 -12.58 -2.76
CA GLY A 307 -4.33 -13.36 -2.39
C GLY A 307 -4.19 -14.87 -2.67
N ASP A 308 -3.02 -15.32 -3.10
CA ASP A 308 -2.70 -16.75 -3.17
C ASP A 308 -2.29 -17.24 -1.79
N ARG A 309 -2.79 -18.42 -1.43
CA ARG A 309 -2.40 -19.20 -0.26
C ARG A 309 -1.67 -20.44 -0.69
N ALA A 310 -0.75 -20.88 0.16
CA ALA A 310 0.01 -22.11 0.00
C ALA A 310 -0.45 -23.15 1.03
N GLU A 311 -0.53 -24.41 0.61
CA GLU A 311 -0.69 -25.58 1.47
C GLU A 311 0.39 -26.62 1.14
N LEU A 312 0.94 -27.31 2.15
CA LEU A 312 1.87 -28.41 1.91
C LEU A 312 1.17 -29.57 1.19
N ALA A 313 1.83 -30.18 0.21
CA ALA A 313 1.29 -31.33 -0.50
C ALA A 313 1.54 -32.67 0.21
N MET A 314 2.52 -32.73 1.11
CA MET A 314 2.98 -33.92 1.82
C MET A 314 2.83 -33.76 3.33
N GLU A 315 2.40 -34.82 4.02
CA GLU A 315 2.27 -34.88 5.50
C GLU A 315 3.58 -35.21 6.23
N LYS A 316 4.68 -35.43 5.47
CA LYS A 316 6.02 -35.73 6.01
C LYS A 316 6.58 -34.59 6.89
N TYR A 317 6.16 -33.36 6.61
CA TYR A 317 6.61 -32.18 7.33
C TYR A 317 5.43 -31.39 7.88
N ILE A 318 5.55 -30.95 9.13
CA ILE A 318 4.57 -30.08 9.79
C ILE A 318 5.17 -28.67 9.84
N PRO A 319 4.47 -27.64 9.34
CA PRO A 319 4.93 -26.27 9.45
C PRO A 319 4.71 -25.76 10.88
N LEU A 320 5.67 -25.01 11.42
CA LEU A 320 5.55 -24.37 12.73
C LEU A 320 4.52 -23.23 12.73
N SER A 321 4.31 -22.58 11.58
CA SER A 321 3.30 -21.54 11.39
C SER A 321 2.10 -22.08 10.61
N PRO A 322 0.86 -21.71 10.98
CA PRO A 322 -0.34 -22.10 10.23
C PRO A 322 -0.41 -21.39 8.86
N ILE A 323 0.28 -20.27 8.70
CA ILE A 323 0.33 -19.48 7.47
C ILE A 323 1.69 -19.72 6.80
N LEU A 324 1.65 -20.15 5.54
CA LEU A 324 2.84 -20.40 4.72
C LEU A 324 3.20 -19.17 3.89
N GLU A 325 3.83 -18.18 4.53
CA GLU A 325 4.34 -16.97 3.88
C GLU A 325 5.82 -16.74 4.22
N GLY A 326 6.62 -16.30 3.24
CA GLY A 326 8.02 -15.96 3.47
C GLY A 326 8.88 -17.16 3.87
N PHE A 327 9.50 -17.09 5.05
CA PHE A 327 10.35 -18.18 5.57
C PHE A 327 9.54 -19.05 6.53
N VAL A 328 9.32 -20.31 6.15
CA VAL A 328 8.62 -21.29 6.98
C VAL A 328 9.61 -22.35 7.44
N ILE A 329 9.66 -22.56 8.75
CA ILE A 329 10.41 -23.67 9.35
C ILE A 329 9.49 -24.89 9.37
N LEU A 330 9.97 -25.96 8.75
CA LEU A 330 9.33 -27.26 8.70
C LEU A 330 9.97 -28.18 9.73
N LYS A 331 9.13 -28.92 10.45
CA LYS A 331 9.52 -29.98 11.37
C LYS A 331 9.19 -31.32 10.76
N GLU A 332 10.10 -32.29 10.88
CA GLU A 332 9.80 -33.68 10.51
C GLU A 332 8.68 -34.22 11.39
N ASN A 333 7.67 -34.83 10.75
CA ASN A 333 6.53 -35.39 11.45
C ASN A 333 6.93 -36.74 12.10
N PRO A 334 6.90 -36.86 13.45
CA PRO A 334 7.29 -38.09 14.14
C PRO A 334 6.31 -39.26 13.92
N ASP A 335 5.07 -38.98 13.51
CA ASP A 335 4.03 -39.98 13.27
C ASP A 335 3.98 -40.45 11.80
N TYR A 336 4.86 -39.93 10.94
CA TYR A 336 4.88 -40.26 9.52
C TYR A 336 5.52 -41.63 9.30
N GLN A 337 4.68 -42.64 9.00
CA GLN A 337 5.14 -43.88 8.41
C GLN A 337 5.23 -43.69 6.89
N GLU A 338 6.37 -44.03 6.29
CA GLU A 338 6.48 -44.08 4.83
C GLU A 338 5.55 -45.20 4.32
N ASP A 339 4.41 -44.80 3.78
CA ASP A 339 3.53 -45.71 3.03
C ASP A 339 4.37 -46.38 1.93
N SER A 340 4.61 -47.68 2.11
CA SER A 340 5.37 -48.54 1.20
C SER A 340 4.56 -48.93 -0.04
#